data_AF-A0A2V8KAY7-F1
#
_entry.id   AF-A0A2V8KAY7-F1
#
_cell.length_a   1.000
_cell.length_b   1.000
_cell.length_c   1.000
_cell.angle_alpha   90.00
_cell.angle_beta   90.00
_cell.angle_gamma   90.00
#
_symmetry.space_group_name_H-M   'P 1'
#
loop_
_entity.id
_entity.type
_entity.pdbx_description
1 polymer ?
#
loop_
_entity_poly.entity_id
_entity_poly.type
_entity_poly.pdbx_seq_one_letter_code
_entity_poly.pdbx_strand_id
1 'polypeptide(L)'
;KGGSLQVPLQNDIVLVRVEPDGIPLKTIQTDNVVNSCASNSRTGQTVCTSTEKDVYVFSGPILTSKLNSSGSGKSVFSGAVCTNCGVTMDAVHDRALIGLSLGLVSGYQYVDLGPSAWLEEAFPSQAPSYPGGEISKGIMIDPIRNWILSANESGNYEIIKLANQKDDKKDNKKDNERKDKDRKSAKGNNRKDDGDDDANDDDKGDRSWRKDKDRKSAKHNNRKDDADDDDNDDDEGDRSREGFFENTVSQSISFGSAGEDCSTGIALATVEPFSEPRFDIYIADLTQAVFTPGSPGTWRAPYRFKVLSELDTPPSDIAVAQGTHIGIVARMSSNSITAIKLPAVSGSGIPDIKDWVTCTIPAITGNAPHTVNAYQSPNTGHAISLIRDFFAKTLTVVDLTKMLELPRVGNRCEMGLLPPNVMSTISLP
;
A
#
# COMPACT_ATOMS: atom_id res chain seq x y z
N LYS A 1 -0.11 -24.98 -29.89
CA LYS A 1 -1.20 -25.73 -29.23
C LYS A 1 -1.59 -24.95 -27.99
N GLY A 2 -2.64 -24.13 -28.09
CA GLY A 2 -3.12 -23.29 -27.00
C GLY A 2 -3.91 -24.14 -26.00
N GLY A 3 -3.30 -24.42 -24.86
CA GLY A 3 -4.00 -24.75 -23.63
C GLY A 3 -3.70 -23.62 -22.66
N SER A 4 -4.72 -22.92 -22.17
CA SER A 4 -4.56 -22.04 -21.02
C SER A 4 -4.19 -22.94 -19.84
N LEU A 5 -2.99 -22.80 -19.28
CA LEU A 5 -2.68 -23.40 -17.98
C LEU A 5 -3.63 -22.78 -16.96
N GLN A 6 -4.69 -23.50 -16.60
CA GLN A 6 -5.63 -23.07 -15.58
C GLN A 6 -4.90 -23.15 -14.23
N VAL A 7 -4.69 -22.01 -13.58
CA VAL A 7 -4.14 -21.95 -12.23
C VAL A 7 -5.07 -22.75 -11.32
N PRO A 8 -4.57 -23.68 -10.48
CA PRO A 8 -5.41 -24.32 -9.48
C PRO A 8 -5.94 -23.25 -8.54
N LEU A 9 -7.27 -23.07 -8.56
CA LEU A 9 -7.96 -22.21 -7.60
C LEU A 9 -7.92 -22.91 -6.24
N GLN A 10 -7.22 -22.30 -5.28
CA GLN A 10 -7.12 -22.82 -3.92
C GLN A 10 -8.10 -22.13 -2.99
N ASN A 11 -9.02 -22.92 -2.44
CA ASN A 11 -9.95 -22.50 -1.40
C ASN A 11 -9.39 -22.86 -0.02
N ASP A 12 -8.10 -22.62 0.18
CA ASP A 12 -7.45 -22.85 1.44
C ASP A 12 -6.31 -21.88 1.73
N ILE A 13 -5.94 -21.83 3.01
CA ILE A 13 -4.78 -21.12 3.53
C ILE A 13 -3.94 -22.15 4.26
N VAL A 14 -2.68 -22.29 3.84
CA VAL A 14 -1.70 -23.12 4.53
C VAL A 14 -0.80 -22.22 5.36
N LEU A 15 -0.92 -22.33 6.69
CA LEU A 15 -0.04 -21.66 7.63
C LEU A 15 1.25 -22.47 7.74
N VAL A 16 2.37 -21.85 7.37
CA VAL A 16 3.68 -22.49 7.36
C VAL A 16 4.59 -21.79 8.37
N ARG A 17 5.23 -22.59 9.23
CA ARG A 17 6.39 -22.13 9.98
C ARG A 17 7.62 -22.33 9.09
N VAL A 18 8.14 -21.24 8.53
CA VAL A 18 9.29 -21.30 7.61
C VAL A 18 10.57 -21.69 8.34
N GLU A 19 10.82 -21.08 9.51
CA GLU A 19 12.00 -21.35 10.33
C GLU A 19 11.58 -21.77 11.76
N PRO A 20 12.28 -22.72 12.40
CA PRO A 20 13.53 -23.37 11.95
C PRO A 20 13.32 -24.65 11.12
N ASP A 21 12.09 -25.17 11.04
CA ASP A 21 11.79 -26.54 10.63
C ASP A 21 11.02 -26.65 9.31
N GLY A 22 10.49 -25.55 8.76
CA GLY A 22 9.81 -25.54 7.47
C GLY A 22 8.50 -26.35 7.47
N ILE A 23 7.78 -26.38 8.59
CA ILE A 23 6.63 -27.28 8.78
C ILE A 23 5.31 -26.57 8.45
N PRO A 24 4.46 -27.14 7.57
CA PRO A 24 3.05 -26.76 7.47
C PRO A 24 2.35 -27.04 8.81
N LEU A 25 1.84 -25.99 9.44
CA LEU A 25 1.21 -26.09 10.75
C LEU A 25 -0.26 -26.47 10.64
N LYS A 26 -0.96 -25.88 9.66
CA LYS A 26 -2.42 -25.99 9.55
C LYS A 26 -2.89 -25.58 8.16
N THR A 27 -3.84 -26.33 7.63
CA THR A 27 -4.63 -25.93 6.46
C THR A 27 -6.00 -25.46 6.93
N ILE A 28 -6.44 -24.32 6.44
CA ILE A 28 -7.71 -23.70 6.77
C ILE A 28 -8.49 -23.57 5.48
N GLN A 29 -9.63 -24.24 5.39
CA GLN A 29 -10.52 -24.12 4.25
C GLN A 29 -11.18 -22.75 4.24
N THR A 30 -11.30 -22.16 3.06
CA THR A 30 -11.95 -20.88 2.81
C THR A 30 -13.12 -21.04 1.86
N ASP A 31 -14.09 -20.13 1.93
CA ASP A 31 -15.28 -20.20 1.06
C ASP A 31 -14.95 -19.79 -0.38
N ASN A 32 -13.99 -18.88 -0.53
CA ASN A 32 -13.54 -18.35 -1.80
C ASN A 32 -12.04 -18.54 -1.98
N VAL A 33 -11.60 -18.45 -3.23
CA VAL A 33 -10.20 -18.61 -3.64
C VAL A 33 -9.35 -17.56 -2.95
N VAL A 34 -8.32 -17.98 -2.25
CA VAL A 34 -7.36 -17.07 -1.62
C VAL A 34 -6.31 -16.67 -2.64
N ASN A 35 -5.99 -15.37 -2.72
CA ASN A 35 -5.01 -14.87 -3.69
C ASN A 35 -3.78 -14.22 -3.08
N SER A 36 -3.83 -13.79 -1.82
CA SER A 36 -2.71 -13.08 -1.21
C SER A 36 -2.74 -13.20 0.30
N CYS A 37 -1.55 -13.20 0.91
CA CYS A 37 -1.35 -13.17 2.35
C CYS A 37 -0.11 -12.34 2.69
N ALA A 38 -0.17 -11.60 3.80
CA ALA A 38 0.97 -10.87 4.36
C ALA A 38 1.00 -11.04 5.88
N SER A 39 2.21 -11.16 6.45
CA SER A 39 2.40 -11.46 7.88
C SER A 39 3.22 -10.38 8.58
N ASN A 40 2.78 -10.00 9.79
CA ASN A 40 3.51 -9.12 10.69
C ASN A 40 4.49 -9.98 11.49
N SER A 41 5.79 -9.87 11.17
CA SER A 41 6.85 -10.63 11.84
C SER A 41 7.04 -10.29 13.32
N ARG A 42 6.55 -9.14 13.79
CA ARG A 42 6.64 -8.74 15.20
C ARG A 42 5.55 -9.34 16.06
N THR A 43 4.32 -9.36 15.56
CA THR A 43 3.15 -9.82 16.33
C THR A 43 2.74 -11.25 16.01
N GLY A 44 3.22 -11.80 14.88
CA GLY A 44 2.80 -13.11 14.38
C GLY A 44 1.38 -13.09 13.81
N GLN A 45 0.82 -11.91 13.53
CA GLN A 45 -0.48 -11.80 12.86
C GLN A 45 -0.33 -11.92 11.34
N THR A 46 -1.32 -12.51 10.68
CA THR A 46 -1.35 -12.67 9.22
C THR A 46 -2.69 -12.21 8.69
N VAL A 47 -2.68 -11.46 7.59
CA VAL A 47 -3.88 -11.11 6.84
C VAL A 47 -3.83 -11.84 5.51
N CYS A 48 -4.91 -12.52 5.15
CA CYS A 48 -5.11 -13.13 3.84
C CYS A 48 -6.40 -12.62 3.20
N THR A 49 -6.41 -12.45 1.88
CA THR A 49 -7.58 -12.01 1.13
C THR A 49 -8.01 -13.05 0.10
N SER A 50 -9.32 -13.18 -0.10
CA SER A 50 -9.85 -13.93 -1.25
C SER A 50 -9.85 -13.09 -2.53
N THR A 51 -10.04 -13.71 -3.70
CA THR A 51 -10.30 -13.01 -4.96
C THR A 51 -11.63 -12.24 -4.96
N GLU A 52 -12.46 -12.49 -3.94
CA GLU A 52 -13.72 -11.81 -3.67
C GLU A 52 -13.51 -10.77 -2.55
N LYS A 53 -14.41 -10.71 -1.55
CA LYS A 53 -14.37 -9.70 -0.48
C LYS A 53 -13.85 -10.23 0.86
N ASP A 54 -13.61 -11.53 1.00
CA ASP A 54 -13.22 -12.06 2.31
C ASP A 54 -11.83 -11.59 2.70
N VAL A 55 -11.70 -11.22 3.97
CA VAL A 55 -10.45 -10.90 4.64
C VAL A 55 -10.35 -11.77 5.88
N TYR A 56 -9.28 -12.56 5.97
CA TYR A 56 -9.01 -13.47 7.08
C TYR A 56 -7.85 -12.93 7.89
N VAL A 57 -8.05 -12.78 9.21
CA VAL A 57 -7.01 -12.30 10.13
C VAL A 57 -6.65 -13.40 11.11
N PHE A 58 -5.37 -13.75 11.17
CA PHE A 58 -4.83 -14.79 12.03
C PHE A 58 -3.93 -14.18 13.10
N SER A 59 -3.84 -14.85 14.25
CA SER A 59 -2.76 -14.69 15.22
C SER A 59 -2.10 -16.06 15.40
N GLY A 60 -0.87 -16.20 14.89
CA GLY A 60 -0.27 -17.50 14.66
C GLY A 60 -1.19 -18.41 13.84
N PRO A 61 -1.51 -19.65 14.29
CA PRO A 61 -2.36 -20.57 13.55
C PRO A 61 -3.87 -20.41 13.80
N ILE A 62 -4.28 -19.39 14.56
CA ILE A 62 -5.66 -19.19 15.02
C ILE A 62 -6.32 -18.13 14.15
N LEU A 63 -7.44 -18.47 13.50
CA LEU A 63 -8.29 -17.49 12.83
C LEU A 63 -8.99 -16.64 13.89
N THR A 64 -8.67 -15.36 13.93
CA THR A 64 -9.18 -14.40 14.92
C THR A 64 -10.33 -13.55 14.38
N SER A 65 -10.37 -13.30 13.07
CA SER A 65 -11.45 -12.54 12.44
C SER A 65 -11.64 -12.95 11.00
N LYS A 66 -12.90 -12.91 10.55
CA LYS A 66 -13.29 -12.95 9.14
C LYS A 66 -14.10 -11.69 8.86
N LEU A 67 -13.56 -10.82 8.01
CA LEU A 67 -14.12 -9.52 7.64
C LEU A 67 -14.52 -9.53 6.16
N ASN A 68 -15.30 -8.54 5.74
CA ASN A 68 -15.63 -8.30 4.34
C ASN A 68 -15.11 -6.93 3.94
N SER A 69 -14.20 -6.88 2.96
CA SER A 69 -13.71 -5.63 2.40
C SER A 69 -14.84 -4.82 1.76
N SER A 70 -14.60 -3.52 1.58
CA SER A 70 -15.47 -2.60 0.83
C SER A 70 -15.43 -2.84 -0.68
N GLY A 71 -14.70 -3.87 -1.13
CA GLY A 71 -14.48 -4.15 -2.53
C GLY A 71 -15.78 -4.29 -3.31
N SER A 72 -15.84 -3.72 -4.50
CA SER A 72 -16.97 -3.82 -5.41
C SER A 72 -16.43 -3.91 -6.84
N GLY A 73 -17.05 -4.73 -7.69
CA GLY A 73 -16.54 -4.95 -9.04
C GLY A 73 -15.26 -5.79 -9.09
N LYS A 74 -14.51 -5.64 -10.19
CA LYS A 74 -13.29 -6.39 -10.49
C LYS A 74 -12.25 -5.46 -11.08
N SER A 75 -11.05 -5.50 -10.53
CA SER A 75 -9.86 -4.94 -11.16
C SER A 75 -9.23 -6.01 -12.05
N VAL A 76 -8.69 -5.57 -13.19
CA VAL A 76 -8.10 -6.44 -14.20
C VAL A 76 -6.65 -6.04 -14.36
N PHE A 77 -5.76 -7.03 -14.24
CA PHE A 77 -4.34 -6.89 -14.49
C PHE A 77 -3.91 -7.92 -15.54
N SER A 78 -2.75 -7.73 -16.16
CA SER A 78 -2.15 -8.79 -16.98
C SER A 78 -1.92 -10.05 -16.13
N GLY A 79 -2.73 -11.08 -16.39
CA GLY A 79 -2.66 -12.38 -15.73
C GLY A 79 -3.56 -12.59 -14.51
N ALA A 80 -4.33 -11.60 -14.05
CA ALA A 80 -5.24 -11.73 -12.90
C ALA A 80 -6.49 -10.84 -12.97
N VAL A 81 -7.58 -11.31 -12.36
CA VAL A 81 -8.81 -10.55 -12.14
C VAL A 81 -9.26 -10.77 -10.70
N CYS A 82 -9.59 -9.70 -9.97
CA CYS A 82 -9.83 -9.79 -8.54
C CYS A 82 -10.69 -8.64 -8.01
N THR A 83 -11.37 -8.87 -6.88
CA THR A 83 -12.00 -7.81 -6.08
C THR A 83 -11.03 -7.32 -5.01
N ASN A 84 -10.49 -8.19 -4.15
CA ASN A 84 -9.28 -7.88 -3.38
C ASN A 84 -8.07 -8.38 -4.17
N CYS A 85 -7.05 -7.55 -4.35
CA CYS A 85 -6.02 -7.66 -5.37
C CYS A 85 -4.59 -7.62 -4.82
N GLY A 86 -4.38 -8.21 -3.64
CA GLY A 86 -3.10 -8.21 -2.96
C GLY A 86 -3.22 -7.61 -1.57
N VAL A 87 -2.33 -8.04 -0.68
CA VAL A 87 -2.19 -7.48 0.65
C VAL A 87 -0.70 -7.26 0.95
N THR A 88 -0.39 -6.13 1.56
CA THR A 88 0.94 -5.84 2.12
C THR A 88 0.83 -5.50 3.60
N MET A 89 1.90 -5.71 4.35
CA MET A 89 1.90 -5.58 5.80
C MET A 89 2.65 -4.32 6.23
N ASP A 90 1.96 -3.42 6.92
CA ASP A 90 2.59 -2.40 7.74
C ASP A 90 2.80 -2.95 9.16
N ALA A 91 3.90 -3.66 9.33
CA ALA A 91 4.23 -4.21 10.63
C ALA A 91 4.48 -3.12 11.69
N VAL A 92 4.79 -1.86 11.31
CA VAL A 92 5.18 -0.79 12.26
C VAL A 92 3.98 -0.22 12.96
N HIS A 93 2.88 -0.09 12.23
CA HIS A 93 1.64 0.46 12.73
C HIS A 93 0.58 -0.62 13.02
N ASP A 94 0.97 -1.90 13.01
CA ASP A 94 0.08 -3.06 13.19
C ASP A 94 -1.14 -2.98 12.25
N ARG A 95 -0.87 -2.78 10.97
CA ARG A 95 -1.87 -2.66 9.91
C ARG A 95 -1.50 -3.52 8.71
N ALA A 96 -2.49 -3.93 7.93
CA ALA A 96 -2.28 -4.42 6.58
C ALA A 96 -3.02 -3.53 5.59
N LEU A 97 -2.54 -3.44 4.36
CA LEU A 97 -3.20 -2.70 3.29
C LEU A 97 -3.61 -3.67 2.20
N ILE A 98 -4.89 -3.62 1.85
CA ILE A 98 -5.50 -4.38 0.78
C ILE A 98 -5.57 -3.47 -0.44
N GLY A 99 -5.07 -3.93 -1.58
CA GLY A 99 -5.43 -3.35 -2.88
C GLY A 99 -6.78 -3.92 -3.30
N LEU A 100 -7.73 -3.13 -3.76
CA LEU A 100 -9.07 -3.63 -4.09
C LEU A 100 -9.76 -2.82 -5.19
N SER A 101 -10.72 -3.46 -5.85
CA SER A 101 -11.64 -2.82 -6.78
C SER A 101 -12.73 -2.06 -6.01
N LEU A 102 -13.02 -0.82 -6.40
CA LEU A 102 -14.09 0.02 -5.87
C LEU A 102 -15.13 0.33 -6.97
N GLY A 103 -15.36 -0.63 -7.87
CA GLY A 103 -16.33 -0.55 -8.95
C GLY A 103 -15.67 -0.11 -10.25
N LEU A 104 -15.67 1.19 -10.52
CA LEU A 104 -15.08 1.75 -11.74
C LEU A 104 -13.57 2.01 -11.62
N VAL A 105 -13.06 2.11 -10.39
CA VAL A 105 -11.66 2.42 -10.09
C VAL A 105 -11.10 1.37 -9.15
N SER A 106 -9.77 1.26 -9.08
CA SER A 106 -9.07 0.52 -8.03
C SER A 106 -8.65 1.47 -6.90
N GLY A 107 -8.41 0.92 -5.73
CA GLY A 107 -8.02 1.69 -4.56
C GLY A 107 -7.44 0.80 -3.48
N TYR A 108 -7.52 1.31 -2.25
CA TYR A 108 -6.88 0.69 -1.10
C TYR A 108 -7.80 0.71 0.13
N GLN A 109 -7.60 -0.25 1.03
CA GLN A 109 -8.31 -0.32 2.29
C GLN A 109 -7.40 -0.90 3.38
N TYR A 110 -7.30 -0.22 4.51
CA TYR A 110 -6.54 -0.72 5.66
C TYR A 110 -7.34 -1.73 6.46
N VAL A 111 -6.60 -2.72 6.99
CA VAL A 111 -7.01 -3.60 8.08
C VAL A 111 -6.19 -3.19 9.30
N ASP A 112 -6.85 -2.69 10.33
CA ASP A 112 -6.21 -2.46 11.63
C ASP A 112 -6.11 -3.81 12.37
N LEU A 113 -4.92 -4.12 12.89
CA LEU A 113 -4.62 -5.40 13.56
C LEU A 113 -4.57 -5.27 15.08
N GLY A 114 -5.23 -4.27 15.65
CA GLY A 114 -5.43 -4.15 17.08
C GLY A 114 -6.14 -5.37 17.72
N PRO A 115 -6.51 -5.30 19.02
CA PRO A 115 -7.08 -6.43 19.75
C PRO A 115 -8.31 -7.06 19.09
N SER A 116 -9.03 -6.31 18.27
CA SER A 116 -10.09 -6.80 17.40
C SER A 116 -9.90 -6.16 16.03
N ALA A 117 -9.59 -6.98 15.04
CA ALA A 117 -9.31 -6.47 13.71
C ALA A 117 -10.54 -5.85 13.06
N TRP A 118 -10.36 -4.73 12.38
CA TRP A 118 -11.43 -4.01 11.69
C TRP A 118 -10.91 -3.33 10.42
N LEU A 119 -11.84 -2.93 9.54
CA LEU A 119 -11.53 -2.33 8.24
C LEU A 119 -11.75 -0.82 8.28
N GLU A 120 -10.74 -0.07 7.86
CA GLU A 120 -10.85 1.38 7.67
C GLU A 120 -11.66 1.72 6.42
N GLU A 121 -11.95 3.00 6.23
CA GLU A 121 -12.58 3.48 4.99
C GLU A 121 -11.67 3.18 3.78
N ALA A 122 -12.28 2.73 2.69
CA ALA A 122 -11.54 2.49 1.46
C ALA A 122 -11.45 3.79 0.65
N PHE A 123 -10.31 4.01 0.00
CA PHE A 123 -10.07 5.21 -0.80
C PHE A 123 -9.54 4.85 -2.20
N PRO A 124 -9.95 5.59 -3.24
CA PRO A 124 -9.55 5.31 -4.61
C PRO A 124 -8.10 5.75 -4.88
N SER A 125 -7.41 5.00 -5.74
CA SER A 125 -6.18 5.49 -6.39
C SER A 125 -6.51 6.68 -7.29
N GLN A 126 -5.58 7.63 -7.41
CA GLN A 126 -5.66 8.74 -8.34
C GLN A 126 -4.79 8.53 -9.59
N ALA A 127 -4.07 7.42 -9.65
CA ALA A 127 -3.22 7.09 -10.77
C ALA A 127 -3.99 7.13 -12.10
N PRO A 128 -3.41 7.73 -13.16
CA PRO A 128 -4.07 7.91 -14.43
C PRO A 128 -4.30 6.56 -15.13
N SER A 129 -5.56 6.20 -15.32
CA SER A 129 -6.01 5.06 -16.13
C SER A 129 -7.41 5.34 -16.69
N TYR A 130 -7.93 4.48 -17.58
CA TYR A 130 -9.32 4.58 -18.04
C TYR A 130 -10.17 3.49 -17.37
N PRO A 131 -11.26 3.83 -16.65
CA PRO A 131 -11.84 5.17 -16.45
C PRO A 131 -11.22 5.98 -15.29
N GLY A 132 -10.23 5.44 -14.57
CA GLY A 132 -9.47 6.11 -13.50
C GLY A 132 -8.99 5.12 -12.43
N GLY A 133 -7.90 5.44 -11.71
CA GLY A 133 -7.44 4.71 -10.53
C GLY A 133 -6.97 3.29 -10.80
N GLU A 134 -5.68 3.14 -11.12
CA GLU A 134 -5.03 1.83 -11.27
C GLU A 134 -3.97 1.64 -10.19
N ILE A 135 -4.05 0.52 -9.46
CA ILE A 135 -3.09 0.14 -8.43
C ILE A 135 -2.03 -0.81 -8.98
N SER A 136 -0.93 -1.01 -8.25
CA SER A 136 0.07 -2.04 -8.56
C SER A 136 -0.47 -3.45 -8.32
N LYS A 137 0.03 -4.45 -9.06
CA LYS A 137 -0.19 -5.87 -8.69
C LYS A 137 0.57 -6.23 -7.41
N GLY A 138 1.72 -5.60 -7.20
CA GLY A 138 2.50 -5.73 -5.96
C GLY A 138 2.60 -4.39 -5.27
N ILE A 139 1.58 -4.05 -4.48
CA ILE A 139 1.58 -2.85 -3.63
C ILE A 139 2.60 -3.00 -2.49
N MET A 140 3.28 -1.90 -2.16
CA MET A 140 4.24 -1.86 -1.06
C MET A 140 3.90 -0.70 -0.12
N ILE A 141 4.21 -0.85 1.17
CA ILE A 141 4.16 0.22 2.16
C ILE A 141 5.58 0.54 2.59
N ASP A 142 5.91 1.83 2.63
CA ASP A 142 7.02 2.35 3.41
C ASP A 142 6.51 2.77 4.80
N PRO A 143 6.71 1.95 5.84
CA PRO A 143 6.25 2.29 7.17
C PRO A 143 7.14 3.33 7.86
N ILE A 144 8.33 3.63 7.32
CA ILE A 144 9.25 4.64 7.86
C ILE A 144 8.80 6.02 7.40
N ARG A 145 8.43 6.17 6.11
CA ARG A 145 7.95 7.44 5.55
C ARG A 145 6.42 7.57 5.58
N ASN A 146 5.70 6.51 5.95
CA ASN A 146 4.24 6.41 5.96
C ASN A 146 3.66 6.59 4.54
N TRP A 147 4.24 5.89 3.56
CA TRP A 147 3.87 5.99 2.15
C TRP A 147 3.34 4.67 1.60
N ILE A 148 2.44 4.74 0.62
CA ILE A 148 2.07 3.61 -0.25
C ILE A 148 2.80 3.80 -1.58
N LEU A 149 3.41 2.73 -2.07
CA LEU A 149 4.13 2.68 -3.33
C LEU A 149 3.36 1.77 -4.30
N SER A 150 2.95 2.33 -5.43
CA SER A 150 2.04 1.66 -6.36
C SER A 150 2.44 1.93 -7.82
N ALA A 151 3.37 1.12 -8.33
CA ALA A 151 3.77 1.13 -9.73
C ALA A 151 2.83 0.26 -10.56
N ASN A 152 2.16 0.83 -11.56
CA ASN A 152 1.05 0.20 -12.28
C ASN A 152 1.33 -0.08 -13.77
N GLU A 153 0.42 -0.82 -14.42
CA GLU A 153 0.59 -1.28 -15.80
C GLU A 153 0.42 -0.17 -16.84
N SER A 154 -0.13 0.98 -16.46
CA SER A 154 -0.19 2.19 -17.28
C SER A 154 1.12 3.00 -17.30
N GLY A 155 2.19 2.48 -16.68
CA GLY A 155 3.52 3.08 -16.67
C GLY A 155 3.64 4.29 -15.73
N ASN A 156 2.78 4.30 -14.71
CA ASN A 156 2.78 5.30 -13.67
C ASN A 156 3.22 4.70 -12.33
N TYR A 157 4.03 5.45 -11.59
CA TYR A 157 4.41 5.11 -10.22
C TYR A 157 3.74 6.09 -9.27
N GLU A 158 2.63 5.68 -8.66
CA GLU A 158 1.89 6.46 -7.67
C GLU A 158 2.58 6.33 -6.30
N ILE A 159 2.81 7.47 -5.65
CA ILE A 159 3.17 7.54 -4.23
C ILE A 159 2.05 8.23 -3.49
N ILE A 160 1.52 7.56 -2.47
CA ILE A 160 0.50 8.12 -1.59
C ILE A 160 1.16 8.42 -0.25
N LYS A 161 1.23 9.69 0.11
CA LYS A 161 1.70 10.12 1.42
C LYS A 161 0.53 10.12 2.39
N LEU A 162 0.66 9.36 3.46
CA LEU A 162 -0.37 9.28 4.48
C LEU A 162 -0.07 10.30 5.58
N ALA A 163 -1.11 10.92 6.11
CA ALA A 163 -0.97 11.84 7.24
C ALA A 163 -0.30 11.12 8.43
N ASN A 164 0.67 11.77 9.08
CA ASN A 164 1.33 11.21 10.25
C ASN A 164 0.33 11.13 11.41
N GLN A 165 -0.05 9.92 11.84
CA GLN A 165 -0.94 9.68 12.99
C GLN A 165 -0.40 10.18 14.36
N LYS A 166 0.77 10.85 14.40
CA LYS A 166 1.40 11.29 15.66
C LYS A 166 0.81 12.58 16.24
N ASP A 167 -0.08 13.28 15.54
CA ASP A 167 -0.67 14.53 16.05
C ASP A 167 -2.04 14.34 16.73
N ASP A 168 -2.73 13.21 16.49
CA ASP A 168 -4.07 12.94 17.04
C ASP A 168 -4.13 12.78 18.57
N LYS A 169 -3.01 12.40 19.21
CA LYS A 169 -2.95 12.27 20.68
C LYS A 169 -2.62 13.58 21.40
N LYS A 170 -2.06 14.58 20.72
CA LYS A 170 -1.76 15.88 21.35
C LYS A 170 -2.91 16.87 21.19
N ASP A 171 -3.67 16.79 20.10
CA ASP A 171 -4.76 17.73 19.85
C ASP A 171 -6.04 17.39 20.63
N ASN A 172 -6.29 16.10 20.91
CA ASN A 172 -7.32 15.70 21.86
C ASN A 172 -7.12 16.25 23.29
N LYS A 173 -5.90 16.65 23.65
CA LYS A 173 -5.63 17.33 24.93
C LYS A 173 -5.91 18.83 24.85
N LYS A 174 -5.57 19.48 23.73
CA LYS A 174 -5.85 20.91 23.53
C LYS A 174 -7.32 21.21 23.32
N ASP A 175 -8.08 20.32 22.67
CA ASP A 175 -9.52 20.50 22.46
C ASP A 175 -10.32 20.31 23.75
N ASN A 176 -9.86 19.42 24.62
CA ASN A 176 -10.43 19.29 25.97
C ASN A 176 -10.06 20.49 26.86
N GLU A 177 -8.85 21.04 26.74
CA GLU A 177 -8.45 22.26 27.47
C GLU A 177 -9.14 23.54 26.95
N ARG A 178 -9.47 23.63 25.65
CA ARG A 178 -10.28 24.71 25.06
C ARG A 178 -11.75 24.62 25.50
N LYS A 179 -12.36 23.43 25.42
CA LYS A 179 -13.75 23.21 25.89
C LYS A 179 -13.92 23.45 27.40
N ASP A 180 -12.90 23.18 28.22
CA ASP A 180 -12.94 23.48 29.66
C ASP A 180 -12.75 24.97 29.98
N LYS A 181 -12.03 25.73 29.13
CA LYS A 181 -11.94 27.19 29.26
C LYS A 181 -13.24 27.89 28.87
N ASP A 182 -13.90 27.44 27.80
CA ASP A 182 -15.18 28.00 27.37
C ASP A 182 -16.31 27.67 28.34
N ARG A 183 -16.31 26.47 28.94
CA ARG A 183 -17.23 26.11 30.04
C ARG A 183 -16.99 26.88 31.33
N LYS A 184 -15.76 27.34 31.60
CA LYS A 184 -15.45 28.20 32.75
C LYS A 184 -15.75 29.69 32.49
N SER A 185 -15.71 30.15 31.24
CA SER A 185 -16.12 31.51 30.87
C SER A 185 -17.64 31.69 30.85
N ALA A 186 -18.42 30.62 30.68
CA ALA A 186 -19.89 30.66 30.70
C ALA A 186 -20.53 30.54 32.10
N LYS A 187 -19.72 30.48 33.18
CA LYS A 187 -20.19 30.42 34.58
C LYS A 187 -19.63 31.59 35.39
N GLY A 188 -20.00 32.79 35.00
CA GLY A 188 -19.61 34.01 35.72
C GLY A 188 -20.56 35.16 35.43
N ASN A 189 -21.80 35.04 35.89
CA ASN A 189 -22.61 36.16 36.40
C ASN A 189 -23.99 35.65 36.83
N ASN A 190 -24.08 35.19 38.07
CA ASN A 190 -25.34 35.17 38.81
C ASN A 190 -25.04 35.76 40.20
N ARG A 191 -25.23 37.07 40.33
CA ARG A 191 -25.48 37.70 41.62
C ARG A 191 -26.91 38.22 41.60
N LYS A 192 -27.71 37.59 42.45
CA LYS A 192 -28.96 38.14 42.98
C LYS A 192 -28.59 39.30 43.89
N ASP A 193 -29.33 40.39 43.81
CA ASP A 193 -29.61 41.27 44.95
C ASP A 193 -31.10 41.62 44.87
N ASP A 194 -31.80 41.37 45.98
CA ASP A 194 -33.20 41.66 46.23
C ASP A 194 -33.37 43.12 46.67
N GLY A 195 -34.55 43.73 46.42
CA GLY A 195 -35.02 44.91 47.16
C GLY A 195 -35.86 45.92 46.37
N ASP A 196 -37.19 45.76 46.48
CA ASP A 196 -38.27 46.75 46.62
C ASP A 196 -38.19 48.15 45.96
N ASP A 197 -39.20 48.49 45.14
CA ASP A 197 -40.26 49.47 45.46
C ASP A 197 -41.15 49.81 44.24
N ASP A 198 -42.46 49.60 44.45
CA ASP A 198 -43.65 50.37 44.06
C ASP A 198 -43.96 50.91 42.64
N ALA A 199 -45.25 50.66 42.31
CA ALA A 199 -46.24 51.54 41.67
C ALA A 199 -46.58 51.38 40.16
N ASN A 200 -47.77 50.81 39.99
CA ASN A 200 -48.95 51.30 39.24
C ASN A 200 -49.12 51.14 37.72
N ASP A 201 -50.38 50.77 37.45
CA ASP A 201 -51.28 51.07 36.34
C ASP A 201 -51.19 50.28 35.02
N ASP A 202 -52.18 49.38 34.87
CA ASP A 202 -53.25 49.45 33.87
C ASP A 202 -52.89 49.97 32.46
N ASP A 203 -53.08 49.15 31.42
CA ASP A 203 -54.25 49.27 30.53
C ASP A 203 -54.21 48.26 29.35
N LYS A 204 -55.39 48.07 28.80
CA LYS A 204 -55.92 47.08 27.85
C LYS A 204 -55.23 47.00 26.47
N GLY A 205 -55.52 45.89 25.77
CA GLY A 205 -56.17 46.00 24.45
C GLY A 205 -55.42 45.46 23.22
N ASP A 206 -55.65 44.18 22.92
CA ASP A 206 -56.24 43.65 21.67
C ASP A 206 -56.14 44.47 20.36
N ARG A 207 -55.52 43.90 19.29
CA ARG A 207 -56.05 43.75 17.90
C ARG A 207 -54.97 43.50 16.81
N SER A 208 -55.00 42.30 16.25
CA SER A 208 -55.51 41.98 14.90
C SER A 208 -55.13 42.85 13.65
N TRP A 209 -54.44 42.18 12.70
CA TRP A 209 -54.57 42.19 11.21
C TRP A 209 -54.18 43.43 10.37
N ARG A 210 -53.22 43.26 9.44
CA ARG A 210 -53.47 43.10 7.98
C ARG A 210 -52.19 43.04 7.13
N LYS A 211 -52.26 42.19 6.10
CA LYS A 211 -51.38 42.05 4.92
C LYS A 211 -51.34 43.33 4.09
N ASP A 212 -50.23 43.59 3.39
CA ASP A 212 -50.22 43.67 1.91
C ASP A 212 -48.86 44.02 1.28
N LYS A 213 -48.61 43.33 0.15
CA LYS A 213 -47.99 43.79 -1.12
C LYS A 213 -46.51 43.53 -1.42
N ASP A 214 -46.38 42.61 -2.38
CA ASP A 214 -45.33 42.39 -3.35
C ASP A 214 -44.80 43.67 -4.03
N ARG A 215 -43.48 43.68 -4.32
CA ARG A 215 -42.92 44.32 -5.52
C ARG A 215 -41.63 43.63 -5.98
N LYS A 216 -41.66 43.14 -7.21
CA LYS A 216 -40.53 42.62 -8.00
C LYS A 216 -39.68 43.76 -8.58
N SER A 217 -38.36 43.54 -8.68
CA SER A 217 -37.53 43.67 -9.91
C SER A 217 -36.11 44.21 -9.68
N ALA A 218 -35.15 43.31 -9.86
CA ALA A 218 -33.89 43.37 -10.62
C ALA A 218 -33.14 44.70 -10.92
N LYS A 219 -31.84 44.63 -10.58
CA LYS A 219 -30.60 44.89 -11.37
C LYS A 219 -29.99 46.29 -11.54
N HIS A 220 -28.69 46.31 -11.16
CA HIS A 220 -27.50 46.96 -11.74
C HIS A 220 -26.93 48.28 -11.16
N ASN A 221 -25.86 48.12 -10.37
CA ASN A 221 -24.47 48.64 -10.48
C ASN A 221 -24.22 50.14 -10.77
N ASN A 222 -23.49 50.85 -9.89
CA ASN A 222 -22.00 50.88 -9.89
C ASN A 222 -21.38 51.89 -8.88
N ARG A 223 -20.35 51.42 -8.17
CA ARG A 223 -19.04 52.04 -7.80
C ARG A 223 -18.98 53.22 -6.81
N LYS A 224 -18.27 53.03 -5.68
CA LYS A 224 -16.80 53.28 -5.51
C LYS A 224 -16.43 52.96 -4.04
N ASP A 225 -15.54 52.00 -3.82
CA ASP A 225 -14.12 52.20 -3.49
C ASP A 225 -13.95 52.26 -1.96
N ASP A 226 -13.56 51.15 -1.35
CA ASP A 226 -12.51 51.11 -0.32
C ASP A 226 -12.02 49.65 -0.24
N ALA A 227 -10.72 49.51 -0.50
CA ALA A 227 -9.99 48.27 -0.53
C ALA A 227 -9.47 47.98 0.88
N ASP A 228 -9.75 46.80 1.38
CA ASP A 228 -8.93 46.11 2.38
C ASP A 228 -8.91 44.64 1.95
N ASP A 229 -7.82 44.29 1.26
CA ASP A 229 -7.40 42.92 0.98
C ASP A 229 -6.93 42.31 2.31
N ASP A 230 -7.80 41.55 2.97
CA ASP A 230 -7.40 40.55 3.95
C ASP A 230 -7.73 39.17 3.37
N ASP A 231 -6.80 38.65 2.56
CA ASP A 231 -6.69 37.22 2.25
C ASP A 231 -6.35 36.47 3.54
N ASN A 232 -7.35 36.23 4.38
CA ASN A 232 -7.30 35.17 5.38
C ASN A 232 -7.87 33.90 4.74
N ASP A 233 -6.99 33.18 4.04
CA ASP A 233 -7.16 31.74 3.84
C ASP A 233 -7.16 31.08 5.22
N ASP A 234 -8.36 30.96 5.80
CA ASP A 234 -8.60 30.16 7.00
C ASP A 234 -8.38 28.68 6.65
N ASP A 235 -7.14 28.26 6.87
CA ASP A 235 -6.62 26.89 6.83
C ASP A 235 -7.16 26.06 8.02
N GLU A 236 -8.48 26.09 8.23
CA GLU A 236 -9.19 25.27 9.23
C GLU A 236 -10.05 24.23 8.52
N GLY A 237 -9.46 23.08 8.17
CA GLY A 237 -10.27 21.93 7.75
C GLY A 237 -9.59 20.67 7.22
N ASP A 238 -8.31 20.66 6.83
CA ASP A 238 -7.72 19.46 6.22
C ASP A 238 -6.90 18.61 7.20
N ARG A 239 -7.62 17.93 8.11
CA ARG A 239 -7.07 16.89 8.97
C ARG A 239 -7.63 15.53 8.57
N SER A 240 -7.16 15.01 7.42
CA SER A 240 -7.08 13.56 7.10
C SER A 240 -6.65 13.24 5.67
N ARG A 241 -6.29 14.19 4.80
CA ARG A 241 -6.06 13.85 3.38
C ARG A 241 -4.74 13.15 3.11
N GLU A 242 -4.86 12.01 2.44
CA GLU A 242 -3.79 11.38 1.70
C GLU A 242 -3.32 12.30 0.56
N GLY A 243 -2.02 12.50 0.45
CA GLY A 243 -1.42 13.23 -0.67
C GLY A 243 -1.05 12.27 -1.78
N PHE A 244 -1.72 12.35 -2.92
CA PHE A 244 -1.46 11.52 -4.09
C PHE A 244 -0.47 12.20 -5.04
N PHE A 245 0.56 11.47 -5.45
CA PHE A 245 1.59 11.98 -6.34
C PHE A 245 1.92 10.99 -7.43
N GLU A 246 1.83 11.46 -8.68
CA GLU A 246 2.05 10.65 -9.87
C GLU A 246 3.45 10.84 -10.44
N ASN A 247 4.05 9.75 -10.90
CA ASN A 247 5.22 9.76 -11.76
C ASN A 247 4.93 8.91 -13.00
N THR A 248 4.32 9.51 -14.01
CA THR A 248 4.12 8.87 -15.31
C THR A 248 5.45 8.83 -16.04
N VAL A 249 6.11 7.67 -16.03
CA VAL A 249 7.43 7.48 -16.65
C VAL A 249 7.28 7.36 -18.16
N SER A 250 6.37 6.49 -18.61
CA SER A 250 5.98 6.36 -20.02
C SER A 250 4.77 5.44 -20.15
N GLN A 251 3.81 5.78 -21.00
CA GLN A 251 2.66 4.90 -21.33
C GLN A 251 3.05 3.67 -22.17
N SER A 252 4.29 3.60 -22.67
CA SER A 252 4.83 2.42 -23.37
C SER A 252 5.47 1.39 -22.43
N ILE A 253 5.42 1.64 -21.12
CA ILE A 253 6.00 0.81 -20.08
C ILE A 253 4.86 0.31 -19.22
N SER A 254 4.90 -0.97 -18.86
CA SER A 254 4.04 -1.55 -17.84
C SER A 254 4.89 -1.93 -16.64
N PHE A 255 4.46 -1.54 -15.43
CA PHE A 255 5.07 -2.03 -14.20
C PHE A 255 4.31 -3.24 -13.67
N GLY A 256 5.04 -4.27 -13.25
CA GLY A 256 4.43 -5.46 -12.63
C GLY A 256 4.18 -5.29 -11.14
N SER A 257 5.22 -4.95 -10.39
CA SER A 257 5.21 -4.88 -8.93
C SER A 257 6.12 -3.76 -8.45
N ALA A 258 5.67 -3.04 -7.41
CA ALA A 258 6.53 -2.13 -6.66
C ALA A 258 7.37 -2.91 -5.64
N GLY A 259 8.51 -2.33 -5.27
CA GLY A 259 9.35 -2.78 -4.16
C GLY A 259 10.17 -1.62 -3.64
N GLU A 260 10.70 -1.74 -2.42
CA GLU A 260 11.52 -0.69 -1.83
C GLU A 260 12.47 -1.28 -0.80
N ASP A 261 13.69 -0.74 -0.73
CA ASP A 261 14.44 -0.76 0.53
C ASP A 261 14.08 0.49 1.35
N CYS A 262 13.16 0.33 2.30
CA CYS A 262 12.61 1.45 3.06
C CYS A 262 13.70 2.16 3.87
N SER A 263 14.74 1.44 4.31
CA SER A 263 15.81 2.04 5.12
C SER A 263 16.62 3.07 4.33
N THR A 264 16.83 2.82 3.03
CA THR A 264 17.54 3.73 2.14
C THR A 264 16.61 4.59 1.29
N GLY A 265 15.32 4.27 1.19
CA GLY A 265 14.40 4.95 0.27
C GLY A 265 14.68 4.62 -1.19
N ILE A 266 15.25 3.45 -1.48
CA ILE A 266 15.51 3.04 -2.86
C ILE A 266 14.27 2.30 -3.34
N ALA A 267 13.48 2.97 -4.18
CA ALA A 267 12.29 2.42 -4.79
C ALA A 267 12.63 1.64 -6.06
N LEU A 268 11.88 0.58 -6.28
CA LEU A 268 12.02 -0.34 -7.38
C LEU A 268 10.65 -0.59 -8.02
N ALA A 269 10.66 -0.90 -9.32
CA ALA A 269 9.53 -1.54 -9.97
C ALA A 269 10.02 -2.50 -11.07
N THR A 270 9.38 -3.66 -11.19
CA THR A 270 9.60 -4.57 -12.32
C THR A 270 9.01 -3.96 -13.59
N VAL A 271 9.72 -4.06 -14.71
CA VAL A 271 9.21 -3.61 -16.01
C VAL A 271 8.77 -4.81 -16.81
N GLU A 272 7.46 -4.90 -17.02
CA GLU A 272 6.82 -5.93 -17.82
C GLU A 272 6.78 -5.53 -19.31
N PRO A 273 6.83 -6.51 -20.22
CA PRO A 273 6.79 -6.25 -21.65
C PRO A 273 5.39 -5.80 -22.04
N PHE A 274 5.25 -4.58 -22.58
CA PHE A 274 4.01 -4.11 -23.17
C PHE A 274 3.93 -4.46 -24.66
N SER A 275 4.97 -4.08 -25.42
CA SER A 275 5.08 -4.36 -26.87
C SER A 275 6.44 -4.92 -27.30
N GLU A 276 7.47 -4.81 -26.46
CA GLU A 276 8.83 -5.30 -26.70
C GLU A 276 9.35 -6.00 -25.44
N PRO A 277 10.25 -7.00 -25.56
CA PRO A 277 10.81 -7.66 -24.39
C PRO A 277 11.65 -6.68 -23.56
N ARG A 278 11.30 -6.55 -22.28
CA ARG A 278 11.97 -5.69 -21.29
C ARG A 278 12.57 -6.55 -20.19
N PHE A 279 13.81 -6.24 -19.83
CA PHE A 279 14.60 -7.00 -18.83
C PHE A 279 15.22 -6.06 -17.80
N ASP A 280 14.57 -4.93 -17.59
CA ASP A 280 15.04 -3.87 -16.73
C ASP A 280 14.19 -3.71 -15.49
N ILE A 281 14.84 -3.22 -14.46
CA ILE A 281 14.23 -2.78 -13.21
C ILE A 281 14.29 -1.27 -13.18
N TYR A 282 13.15 -0.63 -12.96
CA TYR A 282 13.13 0.78 -12.60
C TYR A 282 13.70 0.92 -11.19
N ILE A 283 14.65 1.82 -11.00
CA ILE A 283 15.22 2.15 -9.69
C ILE A 283 15.27 3.66 -9.51
N ALA A 284 14.76 4.16 -8.38
CA ALA A 284 14.71 5.57 -8.03
C ALA A 284 15.13 5.80 -6.58
N ASP A 285 15.65 6.99 -6.30
CA ASP A 285 16.05 7.38 -4.94
C ASP A 285 15.05 8.36 -4.35
N LEU A 286 14.16 7.84 -3.50
CA LEU A 286 13.08 8.61 -2.88
C LEU A 286 13.58 9.63 -1.85
N THR A 287 14.81 9.52 -1.37
CA THR A 287 15.39 10.54 -0.46
C THR A 287 15.69 11.85 -1.20
N GLN A 288 15.78 11.79 -2.54
CA GLN A 288 15.95 12.93 -3.43
C GLN A 288 14.64 13.32 -4.13
N ALA A 289 13.49 12.75 -3.71
CA ALA A 289 12.21 13.00 -4.36
C ALA A 289 11.72 14.44 -4.12
N VAL A 290 11.34 15.10 -5.20
CA VAL A 290 10.67 16.41 -5.21
C VAL A 290 9.21 16.19 -5.54
N PHE A 291 8.34 16.64 -4.64
CA PHE A 291 6.89 16.55 -4.77
C PHE A 291 6.32 17.90 -5.14
N THR A 292 5.55 17.96 -6.22
CA THR A 292 4.82 19.15 -6.67
C THR A 292 3.35 18.95 -6.34
N PRO A 293 2.75 19.82 -5.50
CA PRO A 293 1.33 19.74 -5.16
C PRO A 293 0.42 19.78 -6.39
N GLY A 294 -0.74 19.13 -6.30
CA GLY A 294 -1.77 19.03 -7.33
C GLY A 294 -2.87 18.05 -6.93
N SER A 295 -3.83 17.82 -7.83
CA SER A 295 -4.92 16.86 -7.63
C SER A 295 -5.12 15.94 -8.85
N PRO A 296 -4.33 14.85 -9.00
CA PRO A 296 -3.21 14.47 -8.13
C PRO A 296 -1.98 15.35 -8.35
N GLY A 297 -1.06 15.35 -7.38
CA GLY A 297 0.24 15.99 -7.51
C GLY A 297 1.18 15.17 -8.40
N THR A 298 2.42 15.64 -8.54
CA THR A 298 3.47 14.87 -9.23
C THR A 298 4.70 14.71 -8.38
N TRP A 299 5.48 13.66 -8.61
CA TRP A 299 6.80 13.52 -8.02
C TRP A 299 7.86 13.19 -9.05
N ARG A 300 9.11 13.54 -8.73
CA ARG A 300 10.29 13.18 -9.51
C ARG A 300 11.46 12.92 -8.59
N ALA A 301 12.32 11.99 -8.98
CA ALA A 301 13.59 11.71 -8.31
C ALA A 301 14.63 11.30 -9.37
N PRO A 302 15.93 11.28 -9.04
CA PRO A 302 16.91 10.59 -9.87
C PRO A 302 16.52 9.11 -10.00
N TYR A 303 16.33 8.65 -11.23
CA TYR A 303 15.97 7.27 -11.53
C TYR A 303 16.73 6.77 -12.76
N ARG A 304 16.75 5.45 -12.94
CA ARG A 304 17.17 4.79 -14.19
C ARG A 304 16.44 3.49 -14.40
N PHE A 305 16.49 3.01 -15.63
CA PHE A 305 16.19 1.63 -15.97
C PHE A 305 17.49 0.82 -15.96
N LYS A 306 17.58 -0.18 -15.09
CA LYS A 306 18.74 -1.06 -14.98
C LYS A 306 18.43 -2.39 -15.66
N VAL A 307 19.02 -2.60 -16.84
CA VAL A 307 18.98 -3.90 -17.53
C VAL A 307 19.79 -4.91 -16.71
N LEU A 308 19.16 -6.05 -16.43
CA LEU A 308 19.81 -7.22 -15.85
C LEU A 308 20.03 -8.23 -16.99
N SER A 309 21.20 -8.17 -17.62
CA SER A 309 21.56 -8.88 -18.87
C SER A 309 21.36 -10.40 -18.83
N GLU A 310 21.24 -10.96 -17.64
CA GLU A 310 21.11 -12.38 -17.35
C GLU A 310 19.69 -12.81 -16.99
N LEU A 311 18.70 -11.90 -17.05
CA LEU A 311 17.29 -12.29 -16.99
C LEU A 311 16.91 -13.05 -18.26
N ASP A 312 16.58 -14.33 -18.10
CA ASP A 312 16.03 -15.16 -19.18
C ASP A 312 14.64 -14.71 -19.63
N THR A 313 13.95 -13.98 -18.76
CA THR A 313 12.54 -13.67 -18.91
C THR A 313 12.22 -12.32 -18.27
N PRO A 314 11.30 -11.52 -18.84
CA PRO A 314 10.93 -10.23 -18.27
C PRO A 314 10.41 -10.34 -16.82
N PRO A 315 10.88 -9.49 -15.90
CA PRO A 315 10.50 -9.57 -14.49
C PRO A 315 9.04 -9.13 -14.30
N SER A 316 8.36 -9.71 -13.32
CA SER A 316 6.98 -9.33 -12.92
C SER A 316 6.87 -9.13 -11.41
N ASP A 317 7.59 -9.95 -10.63
CA ASP A 317 7.57 -9.92 -9.18
C ASP A 317 8.88 -9.36 -8.59
N ILE A 318 8.77 -8.59 -7.52
CA ILE A 318 9.91 -8.09 -6.75
C ILE A 318 9.59 -8.02 -5.25
N ALA A 319 10.57 -8.33 -4.41
CA ALA A 319 10.50 -8.11 -2.96
C ALA A 319 11.88 -7.79 -2.40
N VAL A 320 11.94 -7.05 -1.29
CA VAL A 320 13.19 -6.70 -0.61
C VAL A 320 13.12 -7.16 0.84
N ALA A 321 14.14 -7.91 1.27
CA ALA A 321 14.30 -8.28 2.67
C ALA A 321 14.78 -7.05 3.46
N GLN A 322 13.84 -6.35 4.08
CA GLN A 322 14.12 -5.12 4.83
C GLN A 322 15.26 -5.32 5.83
N GLY A 323 16.17 -4.35 5.91
CA GLY A 323 17.35 -4.40 6.78
C GLY A 323 18.57 -5.13 6.22
N THR A 324 18.49 -5.70 5.00
CA THR A 324 19.61 -6.44 4.38
C THR A 324 20.15 -5.78 3.10
N HIS A 325 19.40 -4.83 2.52
CA HIS A 325 19.65 -4.27 1.19
C HIS A 325 19.70 -5.32 0.08
N ILE A 326 19.08 -6.49 0.29
CA ILE A 326 19.03 -7.58 -0.69
C ILE A 326 17.57 -7.88 -1.02
N GLY A 327 17.29 -8.06 -2.30
CA GLY A 327 15.96 -8.39 -2.80
C GLY A 327 15.98 -9.54 -3.79
N ILE A 328 14.78 -9.98 -4.14
CA ILE A 328 14.51 -10.94 -5.20
C ILE A 328 13.76 -10.26 -6.32
N VAL A 329 14.13 -10.58 -7.56
CA VAL A 329 13.36 -10.34 -8.77
C VAL A 329 13.01 -11.70 -9.37
N ALA A 330 11.74 -11.89 -9.70
CA ALA A 330 11.26 -13.12 -10.32
C ALA A 330 10.31 -12.81 -11.47
N ARG A 331 9.97 -13.86 -12.21
CA ARG A 331 8.89 -13.80 -13.19
C ARG A 331 7.85 -14.85 -12.87
N MET A 332 6.57 -14.49 -12.99
CA MET A 332 5.43 -15.41 -12.99
C MET A 332 5.55 -16.50 -14.05
N SER A 333 5.19 -17.74 -13.70
CA SER A 333 5.29 -18.88 -14.63
C SER A 333 6.72 -19.10 -15.19
N SER A 334 7.75 -18.77 -14.42
CA SER A 334 9.16 -19.01 -14.74
C SER A 334 9.85 -19.79 -13.63
N ASN A 335 10.97 -20.43 -13.90
CA ASN A 335 11.82 -21.04 -12.88
C ASN A 335 13.12 -20.26 -12.67
N SER A 336 13.27 -19.11 -13.33
CA SER A 336 14.43 -18.22 -13.20
C SER A 336 14.14 -17.14 -12.16
N ILE A 337 15.06 -16.99 -11.20
CA ILE A 337 15.00 -15.98 -10.15
C ILE A 337 16.33 -15.25 -10.05
N THR A 338 16.29 -14.00 -9.61
CA THR A 338 17.47 -13.15 -9.48
C THR A 338 17.55 -12.56 -8.09
N ALA A 339 18.64 -12.82 -7.37
CA ALA A 339 18.97 -12.04 -6.18
C ALA A 339 19.62 -10.73 -6.62
N ILE A 340 19.23 -9.62 -6.00
CA ILE A 340 19.76 -8.29 -6.26
C ILE A 340 20.29 -7.66 -4.97
N LYS A 341 21.41 -6.95 -5.05
CA LYS A 341 21.98 -6.14 -3.96
C LYS A 341 21.80 -4.66 -4.27
N LEU A 342 21.14 -3.96 -3.35
CA LEU A 342 20.82 -2.54 -3.44
C LEU A 342 21.93 -1.70 -2.79
N PRO A 343 21.98 -0.38 -3.09
CA PRO A 343 22.84 0.54 -2.37
C PRO A 343 22.51 0.54 -0.87
N ALA A 344 23.53 0.44 -0.01
CA ALA A 344 23.34 0.59 1.45
C ALA A 344 23.24 2.06 1.91
N VAL A 345 23.39 3.01 0.97
CA VAL A 345 23.29 4.46 1.19
C VAL A 345 22.55 5.10 0.02
N SER A 346 21.91 6.24 0.28
CA SER A 346 21.13 7.03 -0.67
C SER A 346 21.36 8.53 -0.44
N GLY A 347 20.69 9.38 -1.21
CA GLY A 347 20.72 10.83 -1.03
C GLY A 347 21.61 11.57 -2.01
N SER A 348 22.25 10.87 -2.96
CA SER A 348 23.05 11.52 -3.99
C SER A 348 23.13 10.72 -5.28
N GLY A 349 23.00 11.42 -6.41
CA GLY A 349 23.18 10.84 -7.74
C GLY A 349 22.04 9.92 -8.16
N ILE A 350 22.26 9.17 -9.24
CA ILE A 350 21.30 8.18 -9.76
C ILE A 350 21.61 6.83 -9.10
N PRO A 351 20.64 6.16 -8.44
CA PRO A 351 20.87 4.87 -7.81
C PRO A 351 21.14 3.77 -8.85
N ASP A 352 21.80 2.70 -8.41
CA ASP A 352 22.07 1.52 -9.26
C ASP A 352 22.11 0.23 -8.43
N ILE A 353 21.67 -0.87 -9.04
CA ILE A 353 21.83 -2.22 -8.48
C ILE A 353 23.33 -2.55 -8.46
N LYS A 354 23.84 -2.87 -7.27
CA LYS A 354 25.28 -3.03 -6.99
C LYS A 354 25.81 -4.41 -7.35
N ASP A 355 24.98 -5.41 -7.21
CA ASP A 355 25.30 -6.79 -7.56
C ASP A 355 24.00 -7.55 -7.89
N TRP A 356 24.07 -8.56 -8.74
CA TRP A 356 22.97 -9.48 -8.96
C TRP A 356 23.47 -10.86 -9.41
N VAL A 357 22.65 -11.88 -9.20
CA VAL A 357 22.89 -13.19 -9.79
C VAL A 357 21.57 -13.86 -10.11
N THR A 358 21.48 -14.42 -11.31
CA THR A 358 20.32 -15.16 -11.81
C THR A 358 20.61 -16.66 -11.74
N CYS A 359 19.69 -17.41 -11.14
CA CYS A 359 19.77 -18.86 -11.00
C CYS A 359 18.39 -19.48 -11.23
N THR A 360 18.32 -20.80 -11.37
CA THR A 360 17.06 -21.52 -11.52
C THR A 360 16.67 -22.27 -10.25
N ILE A 361 15.37 -22.38 -10.04
CA ILE A 361 14.74 -23.22 -9.01
C ILE A 361 14.04 -24.42 -9.69
N PRO A 362 13.73 -25.51 -8.96
CA PRO A 362 13.11 -26.69 -9.57
C PRO A 362 11.63 -26.46 -9.90
N ALA A 363 10.96 -25.57 -9.16
CA ALA A 363 9.56 -25.25 -9.35
C ALA A 363 9.38 -24.05 -10.29
N ILE A 364 8.22 -23.98 -10.94
CA ILE A 364 7.79 -22.78 -11.66
C ILE A 364 7.07 -21.89 -10.66
N THR A 365 7.43 -20.60 -10.62
CA THR A 365 6.78 -19.58 -9.79
C THR A 365 5.27 -19.49 -10.03
N GLY A 366 4.58 -18.96 -9.02
CA GLY A 366 3.14 -18.73 -9.02
C GLY A 366 2.62 -17.81 -10.14
N ASN A 367 1.33 -17.50 -10.05
CA ASN A 367 0.67 -16.50 -10.88
C ASN A 367 0.24 -15.29 -10.03
N ALA A 368 -0.11 -14.18 -10.70
CA ALA A 368 -0.48 -12.87 -10.13
C ALA A 368 -1.51 -12.93 -8.99
N PRO A 369 -1.60 -11.90 -8.11
CA PRO A 369 -1.00 -10.56 -8.27
C PRO A 369 0.46 -10.42 -7.80
N HIS A 370 0.95 -11.29 -6.91
CA HIS A 370 2.35 -11.29 -6.47
C HIS A 370 2.77 -12.66 -5.91
N THR A 371 3.93 -13.18 -6.28
CA THR A 371 4.29 -14.59 -6.03
C THR A 371 5.47 -14.80 -5.08
N VAL A 372 6.16 -13.73 -4.71
CA VAL A 372 7.39 -13.77 -3.92
C VAL A 372 7.25 -12.92 -2.66
N ASN A 373 7.97 -13.25 -1.60
CA ASN A 373 8.13 -12.34 -0.47
C ASN A 373 9.57 -12.48 0.04
N ALA A 374 10.07 -11.48 0.75
CA ALA A 374 11.42 -11.51 1.28
C ALA A 374 11.47 -10.92 2.68
N TYR A 375 12.27 -11.53 3.56
CA TYR A 375 12.46 -11.08 4.93
C TYR A 375 13.89 -11.33 5.38
N GLN A 376 14.33 -10.61 6.41
CA GLN A 376 15.58 -10.90 7.09
C GLN A 376 15.35 -12.04 8.10
N SER A 377 16.08 -13.15 7.97
CA SER A 377 15.98 -14.25 8.94
C SER A 377 16.39 -13.75 10.34
N PRO A 378 15.54 -13.94 11.37
CA PRO A 378 15.92 -13.64 12.74
C PRO A 378 17.00 -14.59 13.28
N ASN A 379 17.24 -15.74 12.62
CA ASN A 379 18.21 -16.74 13.06
C ASN A 379 19.62 -16.49 12.50
N THR A 380 19.71 -16.04 11.24
CA THR A 380 20.99 -15.88 10.54
C THR A 380 21.31 -14.43 10.17
N GLY A 381 20.32 -13.53 10.17
CA GLY A 381 20.44 -12.18 9.65
C GLY A 381 20.49 -12.11 8.11
N HIS A 382 20.41 -13.25 7.42
CA HIS A 382 20.44 -13.34 5.97
C HIS A 382 19.12 -12.87 5.35
N ALA A 383 19.18 -12.43 4.10
CA ALA A 383 18.01 -12.17 3.28
C ALA A 383 17.43 -13.50 2.78
N ILE A 384 16.19 -13.80 3.15
CA ILE A 384 15.47 -15.01 2.74
C ILE A 384 14.31 -14.62 1.84
N SER A 385 14.17 -15.31 0.71
CA SER A 385 12.99 -15.24 -0.16
C SER A 385 12.07 -16.45 0.06
N LEU A 386 10.77 -16.20 -0.03
CA LEU A 386 9.71 -17.18 -0.13
C LEU A 386 9.09 -17.08 -1.52
N ILE A 387 8.93 -18.21 -2.20
CA ILE A 387 8.40 -18.27 -3.56
C ILE A 387 7.35 -19.38 -3.60
N ARG A 388 6.10 -19.02 -3.87
CA ARG A 388 5.03 -19.99 -4.07
C ARG A 388 5.12 -20.57 -5.49
N ASP A 389 4.99 -21.88 -5.63
CA ASP A 389 4.95 -22.51 -6.95
C ASP A 389 3.59 -22.34 -7.66
N PHE A 390 3.57 -22.58 -8.97
CA PHE A 390 2.40 -22.44 -9.83
C PHE A 390 1.20 -23.28 -9.37
N PHE A 391 1.46 -24.48 -8.87
CA PHE A 391 0.42 -25.42 -8.43
C PHE A 391 0.05 -25.27 -6.97
N ALA A 392 0.75 -24.40 -6.25
CA ALA A 392 0.59 -24.17 -4.82
C ALA A 392 0.74 -25.44 -3.97
N LYS A 393 1.70 -26.26 -4.38
CA LYS A 393 2.12 -27.50 -3.71
C LYS A 393 3.49 -27.38 -3.06
N THR A 394 4.21 -26.30 -3.36
CA THR A 394 5.55 -26.08 -2.82
C THR A 394 5.74 -24.62 -2.46
N LEU A 395 6.28 -24.37 -1.28
CA LEU A 395 6.90 -23.11 -0.93
C LEU A 395 8.42 -23.27 -1.03
N THR A 396 9.04 -22.60 -2.00
CA THR A 396 10.50 -22.58 -2.15
C THR A 396 11.07 -21.48 -1.26
N VAL A 397 12.07 -21.84 -0.45
CA VAL A 397 12.79 -20.94 0.46
C VAL A 397 14.20 -20.79 -0.06
N VAL A 398 14.63 -19.54 -0.31
CA VAL A 398 15.96 -19.25 -0.88
C VAL A 398 16.71 -18.26 0.00
N ASP A 399 17.92 -18.60 0.39
CA ASP A 399 18.88 -17.72 1.06
C ASP A 399 19.56 -16.82 0.01
N LEU A 400 19.01 -15.62 -0.19
CA LEU A 400 19.49 -14.66 -1.19
C LEU A 400 20.90 -14.16 -0.87
N THR A 401 21.26 -14.09 0.41
CA THR A 401 22.61 -13.70 0.85
C THR A 401 23.62 -14.72 0.32
N LYS A 402 23.41 -16.02 0.55
CA LYS A 402 24.29 -17.06 0.00
C LYS A 402 24.18 -17.19 -1.51
N MET A 403 23.01 -16.94 -2.10
CA MET A 403 22.82 -16.98 -3.54
C MET A 403 23.77 -16.00 -4.24
N LEU A 404 23.90 -14.77 -3.74
CA LEU A 404 24.83 -13.76 -4.27
C LEU A 404 26.32 -14.16 -4.19
N GLU A 405 26.67 -15.14 -3.37
CA GLU A 405 28.03 -15.64 -3.17
C GLU A 405 28.35 -16.88 -4.02
N LEU A 406 27.38 -17.42 -4.76
CA LEU A 406 27.57 -18.62 -5.58
C LEU A 406 28.56 -18.40 -6.73
N PRO A 407 29.31 -19.45 -7.13
CA PRO A 407 30.09 -19.43 -8.37
C PRO A 407 29.23 -19.06 -9.59
N ARG A 408 29.73 -18.13 -10.40
CA ARG A 408 28.96 -17.53 -11.50
C ARG A 408 29.80 -17.22 -12.73
N VAL A 409 29.20 -17.39 -13.91
CA VAL A 409 29.72 -16.90 -15.19
C VAL A 409 28.93 -15.65 -15.57
N GLY A 410 29.58 -14.48 -15.53
CA GLY A 410 28.85 -13.21 -15.54
C GLY A 410 27.96 -13.13 -14.30
N ASN A 411 26.70 -12.73 -14.46
CA ASN A 411 25.72 -12.74 -13.36
C ASN A 411 24.78 -13.96 -13.42
N ARG A 412 25.26 -15.13 -13.87
CA ARG A 412 24.50 -16.39 -13.83
C ARG A 412 25.19 -17.44 -12.97
N CYS A 413 24.42 -18.14 -12.15
CA CYS A 413 24.89 -19.33 -11.44
C CYS A 413 25.51 -20.35 -12.39
N GLU A 414 26.73 -20.82 -12.09
CA GLU A 414 27.40 -21.88 -12.87
C GLU A 414 26.64 -23.20 -12.87
N MET A 415 26.05 -23.56 -11.74
CA MET A 415 25.33 -24.82 -11.58
C MET A 415 23.93 -24.80 -12.22
N GLY A 416 23.45 -23.64 -12.67
CA GLY A 416 22.07 -23.41 -13.09
C GLY A 416 21.09 -23.50 -11.91
N LEU A 417 20.86 -24.71 -11.40
CA LEU A 417 19.98 -25.00 -10.26
C LEU A 417 20.63 -24.61 -8.93
N LEU A 418 19.86 -23.97 -8.05
CA LEU A 418 20.34 -23.63 -6.71
C LEU A 418 20.69 -24.88 -5.88
N PRO A 419 21.81 -24.88 -5.15
CA PRO A 419 22.21 -26.01 -4.32
C PRO A 419 21.44 -26.06 -2.97
N PRO A 420 21.38 -27.25 -2.32
CA PRO A 420 20.59 -27.45 -1.09
C PRO A 420 21.01 -26.60 0.13
N ASN A 421 22.23 -26.05 0.14
CA ASN A 421 22.70 -25.16 1.20
C ASN A 421 22.22 -23.70 1.03
N VAL A 422 21.64 -23.37 -0.13
CA VAL A 422 21.08 -22.06 -0.49
C VAL A 422 19.56 -22.14 -0.59
N MET A 423 19.00 -23.29 -0.98
CA MET A 423 17.58 -23.45 -1.22
C MET A 423 17.04 -24.70 -0.53
N SER A 424 15.82 -24.58 0.01
CA SER A 424 15.00 -25.69 0.46
C SER A 424 13.57 -25.56 -0.06
N THR A 425 12.82 -26.65 -0.01
CA THR A 425 11.40 -26.66 -0.39
C THR A 425 10.56 -27.20 0.76
N ILE A 426 9.41 -26.57 0.96
CA ILE A 426 8.38 -27.01 1.91
C ILE A 426 7.21 -27.53 1.10
N SER A 427 6.88 -28.81 1.25
CA SER A 427 5.70 -29.41 0.62
C SER A 427 4.43 -28.90 1.30
N LEU A 428 3.48 -28.48 0.48
CA LEU A 428 2.15 -28.05 0.90
C LEU A 428 1.13 -29.15 0.56
N PRO A 429 0.09 -29.34 1.38
CA PRO A 429 -0.92 -30.39 1.19
C PRO A 429 -1.71 -30.27 -0.13
#